data_AF-A0A8X7PQ67-F1
#
_entry.id   AF-A0A8X7PQ67-F1
#
_cell.length_a   1.000
_cell.length_b   1.000
_cell.length_c   1.000
_cell.angle_alpha   90.00
_cell.angle_beta   90.00
_cell.angle_gamma   90.00
#
_symmetry.space_group_name_H-M   'P 1'
#
loop_
_entity.id
_entity.type
_entity.pdbx_description
1 polymer ?
#
loop_
_entity_poly.entity_id
_entity_poly.type
_entity_poly.pdbx_seq_one_letter_code
_entity_poly.pdbx_strand_id
1 'polypeptide(L)'
;MAVLCSSSTVILPSMKPSGSNRRSPFLGFSLTAISKPSARVGIYANTKRGLQVKCEAEQETTTSLVPANQRWMFDEEEANGPDIWNTTWYPKASDHVNTDKPWYVVDATDKILGRLASTIANHIRGKNLASYTPSVDMGAFVIVVNAEKVAVSGKKRNQKLYRRHSGRPGGMTVETFDQLQQRIPERIIEHAVRGMLPKGRLGRALFNHLKVYKGPDHPHEAQKPLDLPIRDKRIHLQK
;
A
#
# COMPACT_ATOMS: atom_id res chain seq x y z
N MET A 1 2.49 43.67 23.66
CA MET A 1 2.04 44.77 22.79
C MET A 1 1.22 44.18 21.66
N ALA A 2 -0.09 44.42 21.65
CA ALA A 2 -1.01 43.91 20.63
C ALA A 2 -0.91 44.75 19.35
N VAL A 3 -0.75 44.11 18.19
CA VAL A 3 -0.77 44.76 16.88
C VAL A 3 -2.11 44.41 16.21
N LEU A 4 -2.95 45.43 16.06
CA LEU A 4 -4.24 45.38 15.38
C LEU A 4 -4.01 45.30 13.85
N CYS A 5 -4.61 44.30 13.19
CA CYS A 5 -4.61 44.21 11.73
C CYS A 5 -5.91 44.82 11.18
N SER A 6 -5.77 45.93 10.45
CA SER A 6 -6.85 46.63 9.75
C SER A 6 -7.07 46.03 8.36
N SER A 7 -8.31 45.68 8.04
CA SER A 7 -8.74 45.22 6.72
C SER A 7 -9.11 46.43 5.84
N SER A 8 -8.51 46.54 4.65
CA SER A 8 -8.92 47.51 3.63
C SER A 8 -9.24 46.79 2.32
N THR A 9 -10.45 47.00 1.79
CA THR A 9 -10.93 46.43 0.53
C THR A 9 -11.05 47.55 -0.50
N VAL A 10 -10.48 47.37 -1.70
CA VAL A 10 -10.63 48.29 -2.84
C VAL A 10 -11.44 47.59 -3.93
N ILE A 11 -12.48 48.24 -4.45
CA ILE A 11 -13.32 47.75 -5.56
C ILE A 11 -13.09 48.65 -6.78
N LEU A 12 -12.85 48.04 -7.95
CA LEU A 12 -12.77 48.70 -9.26
C LEU A 12 -13.95 48.23 -10.16
N PRO A 13 -14.47 49.10 -11.06
CA PRO A 13 -15.68 48.81 -11.82
C PRO A 13 -15.42 48.09 -13.14
N SER A 14 -16.44 47.35 -13.60
CA SER A 14 -16.45 46.48 -14.79
C SER A 14 -16.87 47.21 -16.06
N MET A 15 -16.14 47.01 -17.17
CA MET A 15 -16.52 47.44 -18.52
C MET A 15 -17.28 46.32 -19.27
N LYS A 16 -18.41 46.66 -19.90
CA LYS A 16 -19.18 45.79 -20.81
C LYS A 16 -18.71 45.96 -22.27
N PRO A 17 -18.62 44.90 -23.09
CA PRO A 17 -18.48 45.04 -24.52
C PRO A 17 -19.83 45.04 -25.24
N SER A 18 -20.01 45.99 -26.15
CA SER A 18 -21.10 46.09 -27.12
C SER A 18 -20.75 45.28 -28.38
N GLY A 19 -21.64 44.40 -28.83
CA GLY A 19 -21.51 43.64 -30.08
C GLY A 19 -22.80 43.70 -30.90
N SER A 20 -22.68 44.22 -32.12
CA SER A 20 -23.74 44.60 -33.06
C SER A 20 -24.51 43.44 -33.68
N ASN A 21 -25.82 43.62 -33.87
CA ASN A 21 -26.71 42.72 -34.58
C ASN A 21 -26.91 43.23 -36.03
N ARG A 22 -26.44 42.50 -37.05
CA ARG A 22 -26.79 42.77 -38.46
C ARG A 22 -27.90 41.83 -38.89
N ARG A 23 -29.06 42.39 -39.28
CA ARG A 23 -30.13 41.69 -39.98
C ARG A 23 -29.93 41.84 -41.49
N SER A 24 -30.16 40.77 -42.24
CA SER A 24 -30.60 40.84 -43.63
C SER A 24 -31.81 39.91 -43.83
N PRO A 25 -32.76 40.28 -44.71
CA PRO A 25 -34.04 39.62 -44.85
C PRO A 25 -33.98 38.57 -45.98
N PHE A 26 -34.60 37.42 -45.80
CA PHE A 26 -35.43 36.76 -46.82
C PHE A 26 -35.93 35.40 -46.30
N LEU A 27 -37.25 35.28 -46.27
CA LEU A 27 -38.07 34.06 -46.38
C LEU A 27 -37.61 32.80 -45.61
N GLY A 28 -38.09 32.73 -44.37
CA GLY A 28 -38.87 31.60 -43.86
C GLY A 28 -38.37 30.19 -44.16
N PHE A 29 -37.35 29.74 -43.43
CA PHE A 29 -37.19 28.37 -42.92
C PHE A 29 -35.98 28.39 -41.96
N SER A 30 -36.21 28.54 -40.65
CA SER A 30 -35.13 28.30 -39.69
C SER A 30 -35.05 26.80 -39.40
N LEU A 31 -34.14 26.11 -40.07
CA LEU A 31 -33.60 24.86 -39.54
C LEU A 31 -33.02 25.19 -38.16
N THR A 32 -33.58 24.60 -37.10
CA THR A 32 -32.93 24.57 -35.80
C THR A 32 -31.66 23.74 -35.96
N ALA A 33 -30.54 24.42 -36.23
CA ALA A 33 -29.24 23.85 -36.00
C ALA A 33 -29.17 23.56 -34.49
N ILE A 34 -29.37 22.30 -34.09
CA ILE A 34 -28.99 21.81 -32.77
C ILE A 34 -27.46 21.88 -32.74
N SER A 35 -26.94 23.08 -32.46
CA SER A 35 -25.55 23.25 -32.08
C SER A 35 -25.41 22.48 -30.78
N LYS A 36 -24.56 21.44 -30.82
CA LYS A 36 -24.06 20.70 -29.67
C LYS A 36 -23.98 21.64 -28.45
N PRO A 37 -24.51 21.28 -27.27
CA PRO A 37 -24.16 22.02 -26.08
C PRO A 37 -22.66 21.83 -25.89
N SER A 38 -21.88 22.83 -26.33
CA SER A 38 -20.52 23.02 -25.87
C SER A 38 -20.68 23.29 -24.38
N ALA A 39 -20.54 22.24 -23.58
CA ALA A 39 -20.36 22.37 -22.16
C ALA A 39 -19.04 23.12 -21.96
N ARG A 40 -19.11 24.46 -22.01
CA ARG A 40 -18.14 25.30 -21.34
C ARG A 40 -18.28 24.92 -19.87
N VAL A 41 -17.33 24.14 -19.37
CA VAL A 41 -17.11 24.00 -17.94
C VAL A 41 -16.80 25.43 -17.46
N GLY A 42 -17.85 26.13 -17.04
CA GLY A 42 -17.70 27.38 -16.34
C GLY A 42 -16.91 27.08 -15.10
N ILE A 43 -15.70 27.61 -15.02
CA ILE A 43 -14.96 27.71 -13.77
C ILE A 43 -15.76 28.69 -12.90
N TYR A 44 -16.78 28.19 -12.22
CA TYR A 44 -17.39 28.86 -11.08
C TYR A 44 -16.42 28.73 -9.91
N ALA A 45 -15.30 29.44 -10.00
CA ALA A 45 -14.40 29.65 -8.88
C ALA A 45 -14.96 30.81 -8.03
N ASN A 46 -15.90 30.49 -7.13
CA ASN A 46 -16.11 31.20 -5.87
C ASN A 46 -17.30 30.54 -5.14
N THR A 47 -17.17 29.94 -3.97
CA THR A 47 -16.86 30.65 -2.72
C THR A 47 -16.70 29.63 -1.56
N LYS A 48 -15.80 29.93 -0.62
CA LYS A 48 -15.60 29.27 0.69
C LYS A 48 -15.09 27.81 0.69
N ARG A 49 -13.91 27.56 0.12
CA ARG A 49 -12.92 26.76 0.84
C ARG A 49 -11.96 27.73 1.50
N GLY A 50 -12.38 28.31 2.63
CA GLY A 50 -11.39 28.86 3.54
C GLY A 50 -10.42 27.73 3.84
N LEU A 51 -9.12 27.98 3.71
CA LEU A 51 -8.14 27.14 4.39
C LEU A 51 -8.54 27.19 5.87
N GLN A 52 -9.25 26.16 6.36
CA GLN A 52 -9.20 25.85 7.77
C GLN A 52 -7.82 25.25 7.99
N VAL A 53 -6.84 26.12 8.14
CA VAL A 53 -5.73 25.83 9.04
C VAL A 53 -6.41 25.76 10.41
N LYS A 54 -6.91 24.57 10.76
CA LYS A 54 -7.03 24.26 12.18
C LYS A 54 -5.60 24.36 12.65
N CYS A 55 -5.32 25.38 13.46
CA CYS A 55 -4.36 25.17 14.52
C CYS A 55 -4.91 23.95 15.24
N GLU A 56 -4.34 22.76 15.00
CA GLU A 56 -4.14 21.88 16.13
C GLU A 56 -3.41 22.78 17.11
N ALA A 57 -4.16 23.36 18.05
CA ALA A 57 -3.57 23.93 19.23
C ALA A 57 -2.60 22.85 19.66
N GLU A 58 -1.32 23.22 19.73
CA GLU A 58 -0.26 22.40 20.27
C GLU A 58 -0.83 21.79 21.55
N GLN A 59 -1.34 20.55 21.45
CA GLN A 59 -1.31 19.66 22.58
C GLN A 59 0.16 19.45 22.71
N GLU A 60 0.75 20.25 23.60
CA GLU A 60 2.16 20.26 23.95
C GLU A 60 2.67 18.83 23.81
N THR A 61 3.53 18.65 22.81
CA THR A 61 4.31 17.45 22.62
C THR A 61 5.15 17.28 23.86
N THR A 62 4.64 16.52 24.80
CA THR A 62 5.42 15.86 25.84
C THR A 62 4.79 14.48 26.01
N THR A 63 4.87 13.71 24.93
CA THR A 63 5.24 12.32 25.08
C THR A 63 6.36 12.14 24.07
N SER A 64 7.59 12.29 24.55
CA SER A 64 8.76 12.06 23.70
C SER A 64 8.55 10.73 22.95
N LEU A 65 8.56 10.78 21.61
CA LEU A 65 8.42 9.59 20.78
C LEU A 65 9.75 8.85 20.84
N VAL A 66 10.05 8.24 22.00
CA VAL A 66 11.23 7.41 22.19
C VAL A 66 11.05 6.22 21.26
N PRO A 67 11.96 6.02 20.29
CA PRO A 67 11.87 4.87 19.41
C PRO A 67 11.99 3.60 20.26
N ALA A 68 11.18 2.58 19.97
CA ALA A 68 10.90 1.44 20.84
C ALA A 68 12.15 0.63 21.28
N ASN A 69 13.28 0.84 20.64
CA ASN A 69 14.57 0.19 20.83
C ASN A 69 15.38 0.70 22.04
N GLN A 70 15.01 1.82 22.68
CA GLN A 70 15.71 2.37 23.87
C GLN A 70 14.75 2.93 24.94
N ARG A 71 13.49 2.50 24.92
CA ARG A 71 12.49 2.98 25.87
C ARG A 71 12.73 2.35 27.26
N TRP A 72 13.08 3.18 28.24
CA TRP A 72 13.06 2.81 29.66
C TRP A 72 11.63 2.53 30.10
N MET A 73 11.43 1.99 31.31
CA MET A 73 10.10 1.59 31.80
C MET A 73 9.10 2.72 31.60
N PHE A 74 9.22 3.89 32.22
CA PHE A 74 8.35 5.03 31.91
C PHE A 74 9.17 6.33 31.84
N ASP A 75 8.65 7.29 31.09
CA ASP A 75 9.08 8.69 31.14
C ASP A 75 8.22 9.45 32.16
N GLU A 76 8.74 10.53 32.75
CA GLU A 76 8.04 11.30 33.80
C GLU A 76 6.67 11.85 33.32
N GLU A 77 6.56 12.11 32.02
CA GLU A 77 5.34 12.59 31.36
C GLU A 77 4.23 11.53 31.31
N GLU A 78 4.61 10.25 31.23
CA GLU A 78 3.68 9.12 31.11
C GLU A 78 3.20 8.63 32.49
N ALA A 79 3.92 8.97 33.55
CA ALA A 79 3.56 8.59 34.92
C ALA A 79 2.19 9.15 35.35
N ASN A 80 1.82 10.33 34.84
CA ASN A 80 0.53 10.97 35.10
C ASN A 80 -0.54 10.60 34.05
N GLY A 81 -0.22 9.73 33.10
CA GLY A 81 -1.08 9.32 32.00
C GLY A 81 -2.04 8.18 32.34
N PRO A 82 -2.75 7.63 31.33
CA PRO A 82 -3.56 6.43 31.50
C PRO A 82 -2.68 5.22 31.83
N ASP A 83 -3.25 4.25 32.56
CA ASP A 83 -2.55 3.03 32.97
C ASP A 83 -2.31 2.07 31.78
N ILE A 84 -1.15 2.23 31.16
CA ILE A 84 -0.65 1.37 30.08
C ILE A 84 0.09 0.13 30.59
N TRP A 85 0.38 0.03 31.90
CA TRP A 85 1.24 -1.01 32.48
C TRP A 85 0.45 -2.23 32.90
N ASN A 86 -0.72 -2.01 33.50
CA ASN A 86 -1.61 -3.10 33.91
C ASN A 86 -2.57 -3.53 32.79
N THR A 87 -2.53 -2.86 31.64
CA THR A 87 -3.31 -3.21 30.45
C THR A 87 -2.42 -3.73 29.33
N THR A 88 -2.97 -4.57 28.45
CA THR A 88 -2.22 -5.08 27.30
C THR A 88 -1.91 -3.92 26.35
N TRP A 89 -0.63 -3.74 26.06
CA TRP A 89 -0.17 -2.73 25.12
C TRP A 89 -0.84 -2.88 23.75
N TYR A 90 -1.27 -1.75 23.17
CA TYR A 90 -1.84 -1.67 21.83
C TYR A 90 -1.12 -0.61 21.01
N PRO A 91 -0.72 -0.89 19.76
CA PRO A 91 0.05 0.03 18.92
C PRO A 91 -0.76 1.29 18.59
N LYS A 92 -0.10 2.44 18.68
CA LYS A 92 -0.62 3.73 18.24
C LYS A 92 -0.38 3.91 16.73
N ALA A 93 -0.99 4.95 16.15
CA ALA A 93 -0.85 5.28 14.73
C ALA A 93 0.59 5.56 14.31
N SER A 94 1.41 6.11 15.22
CA SER A 94 2.84 6.36 15.04
C SER A 94 3.65 5.09 14.79
N ASP A 95 3.25 3.98 15.38
CA ASP A 95 4.14 2.81 15.51
C ASP A 95 4.20 1.96 14.24
N HIS A 96 3.22 2.13 13.33
CA HIS A 96 3.04 1.28 12.15
C HIS A 96 2.99 2.06 10.84
N VAL A 97 3.63 3.23 10.82
CA VAL A 97 3.79 4.02 9.61
C VAL A 97 4.58 3.22 8.58
N ASN A 98 4.10 3.19 7.34
CA ASN A 98 4.68 2.34 6.28
C ASN A 98 6.11 2.74 5.89
N THR A 99 6.50 4.00 6.14
CA THR A 99 7.83 4.54 5.82
C THR A 99 8.94 3.88 6.63
N ASP A 100 8.65 3.52 7.88
CA ASP A 100 9.66 3.05 8.84
C ASP A 100 9.83 1.53 8.83
N LYS A 101 9.03 0.83 8.02
CA LYS A 101 9.04 -0.63 7.97
C LYS A 101 10.35 -1.16 7.37
N PRO A 102 10.93 -2.21 7.96
CA PRO A 102 12.13 -2.82 7.40
C PRO A 102 11.80 -3.52 6.08
N TRP A 103 12.78 -3.51 5.19
CA TRP A 103 12.75 -4.22 3.93
C TRP A 103 13.68 -5.42 4.02
N TYR A 104 13.20 -6.57 3.56
CA TYR A 104 14.01 -7.78 3.45
C TYR A 104 14.14 -8.24 2.02
N VAL A 105 15.29 -8.83 1.69
CA VAL A 105 15.53 -9.52 0.41
C VAL A 105 15.74 -11.01 0.67
N VAL A 106 15.21 -11.83 -0.25
CA VAL A 106 15.39 -13.28 -0.25
C VAL A 106 15.72 -13.79 -1.64
N ASP A 107 16.84 -14.49 -1.76
CA ASP A 107 17.12 -15.32 -2.91
C ASP A 107 16.35 -16.65 -2.81
N ALA A 108 15.47 -16.91 -3.78
CA ALA A 108 14.67 -18.13 -3.86
C ALA A 108 15.42 -19.32 -4.48
N THR A 109 16.66 -19.14 -4.95
CA THR A 109 17.46 -20.19 -5.58
C THR A 109 17.66 -21.41 -4.68
N ASP A 110 17.27 -22.60 -5.18
CA ASP A 110 17.36 -23.88 -4.46
C ASP A 110 16.65 -23.93 -3.09
N LYS A 111 15.74 -22.98 -2.83
CA LYS A 111 14.91 -22.95 -1.61
C LYS A 111 13.60 -23.70 -1.83
N ILE A 112 13.19 -24.49 -0.84
CA ILE A 112 11.92 -25.22 -0.89
C ILE A 112 10.74 -24.25 -0.73
N LEU A 113 9.90 -24.15 -1.77
CA LEU A 113 8.78 -23.20 -1.89
C LEU A 113 7.94 -23.04 -0.61
N GLY A 114 7.46 -24.15 -0.03
CA GLY A 114 6.55 -24.08 1.12
C GLY A 114 7.24 -23.62 2.41
N ARG A 115 8.51 -24.00 2.61
CA ARG A 115 9.28 -23.60 3.79
C ARG A 115 9.63 -22.11 3.71
N LEU A 116 10.07 -21.68 2.54
CA LEU A 116 10.33 -20.29 2.21
C LEU A 116 9.08 -19.42 2.42
N ALA A 117 7.95 -19.82 1.85
CA ALA A 117 6.70 -19.07 1.96
C ALA A 117 6.23 -18.90 3.42
N SER A 118 6.45 -19.89 4.27
CA SER A 118 6.09 -19.83 5.70
C SER A 118 6.91 -18.76 6.43
N THR A 119 8.22 -18.73 6.20
CA THR A 119 9.09 -17.70 6.76
C THR A 119 8.68 -16.32 6.27
N ILE A 120 8.49 -16.14 4.95
CA ILE A 120 8.06 -14.87 4.37
C ILE A 120 6.73 -14.39 4.99
N ALA A 121 5.74 -15.26 5.11
CA ALA A 121 4.44 -14.91 5.68
C ALA A 121 4.54 -14.48 7.16
N ASN A 122 5.44 -15.09 7.94
CA ASN A 122 5.66 -14.71 9.34
C ASN A 122 6.26 -13.31 9.47
N HIS A 123 7.21 -12.95 8.60
CA HIS A 123 7.84 -11.62 8.58
C HIS A 123 6.89 -10.53 8.04
N ILE A 124 6.16 -10.81 6.95
CA ILE A 124 5.11 -9.89 6.45
C ILE A 124 4.03 -9.67 7.50
N ARG A 125 3.73 -10.68 8.31
CA ARG A 125 2.74 -10.55 9.38
C ARG A 125 3.29 -9.83 10.64
N GLY A 126 4.61 -9.75 10.79
CA GLY A 126 5.25 -9.20 11.99
C GLY A 126 5.21 -10.14 13.21
N LYS A 127 4.98 -11.45 13.03
CA LYS A 127 4.92 -12.42 14.15
C LYS A 127 6.27 -12.59 14.87
N ASN A 128 7.35 -12.16 14.24
CA ASN A 128 8.69 -12.17 14.79
C ASN A 128 8.96 -11.01 15.75
N LEU A 129 8.09 -9.98 15.79
CA LEU A 129 8.24 -8.81 16.63
C LEU A 129 7.49 -8.99 17.95
N ALA A 130 8.05 -8.45 19.04
CA ALA A 130 7.38 -8.43 20.35
C ALA A 130 6.13 -7.52 20.34
N SER A 131 6.11 -6.49 19.48
CA SER A 131 4.98 -5.58 19.27
C SER A 131 3.86 -6.15 18.39
N TYR A 132 3.85 -7.47 18.13
CA TYR A 132 2.85 -8.10 17.27
C TYR A 132 1.43 -7.89 17.79
N THR A 133 0.57 -7.32 16.94
CA THR A 133 -0.85 -7.16 17.22
C THR A 133 -1.69 -7.71 16.06
N PRO A 134 -2.69 -8.57 16.29
CA PRO A 134 -3.46 -9.18 15.20
C PRO A 134 -4.29 -8.19 14.35
N SER A 135 -4.78 -7.10 14.91
CA SER A 135 -5.61 -6.12 14.19
C SER A 135 -4.79 -5.16 13.33
N VAL A 136 -3.49 -5.00 13.62
CA VAL A 136 -2.62 -3.98 13.02
C VAL A 136 -1.52 -4.64 12.18
N ASP A 137 -0.97 -3.89 11.23
CA ASP A 137 0.16 -4.33 10.43
C ASP A 137 1.48 -3.74 10.94
N MET A 138 2.16 -4.52 11.78
CA MET A 138 3.51 -4.26 12.29
C MET A 138 4.59 -4.96 11.45
N GLY A 139 4.23 -5.56 10.32
CA GLY A 139 5.12 -6.41 9.55
C GLY A 139 6.18 -5.67 8.74
N ALA A 140 6.87 -6.44 7.91
CA ALA A 140 7.94 -5.96 7.05
C ALA A 140 7.58 -6.10 5.55
N PHE A 141 8.30 -5.37 4.70
CA PHE A 141 8.31 -5.62 3.27
C PHE A 141 9.28 -6.75 2.95
N VAL A 142 8.90 -7.62 2.01
CA VAL A 142 9.77 -8.73 1.58
C VAL A 142 9.86 -8.75 0.07
N ILE A 143 11.08 -8.66 -0.42
CA ILE A 143 11.45 -8.80 -1.81
C ILE A 143 11.98 -10.22 -2.02
N VAL A 144 11.45 -10.90 -3.03
CA VAL A 144 11.92 -12.22 -3.46
C VAL A 144 12.52 -12.10 -4.85
N VAL A 145 13.78 -12.51 -4.99
CA VAL A 145 14.50 -12.56 -6.26
C VAL A 145 14.73 -14.02 -6.69
N ASN A 146 15.06 -14.22 -7.96
CA ASN A 146 15.22 -15.52 -8.59
C ASN A 146 14.00 -16.43 -8.42
N ALA A 147 12.78 -15.90 -8.54
CA ALA A 147 11.55 -16.67 -8.36
C ALA A 147 11.45 -17.89 -9.30
N GLU A 148 12.11 -17.84 -10.47
CA GLU A 148 12.17 -18.97 -11.40
C GLU A 148 13.03 -20.14 -10.92
N LYS A 149 13.92 -19.94 -9.94
CA LYS A 149 14.85 -20.97 -9.44
C LYS A 149 14.36 -21.64 -8.15
N VAL A 150 13.10 -21.41 -7.79
CA VAL A 150 12.49 -22.00 -6.59
C VAL A 150 12.40 -23.52 -6.72
N ALA A 151 12.79 -24.22 -5.66
CA ALA A 151 12.83 -25.67 -5.63
C ALA A 151 11.55 -26.27 -5.03
N VAL A 152 11.19 -27.45 -5.53
CA VAL A 152 10.09 -28.25 -4.99
C VAL A 152 10.54 -29.71 -4.92
N SER A 153 10.22 -30.38 -3.80
CA SER A 153 10.60 -31.78 -3.58
C SER A 153 9.72 -32.79 -4.32
N GLY A 154 10.31 -33.94 -4.68
CA GLY A 154 9.62 -35.08 -5.29
C GLY A 154 9.07 -34.81 -6.69
N LYS A 155 8.02 -35.54 -7.08
CA LYS A 155 7.38 -35.44 -8.41
C LYS A 155 6.41 -34.24 -8.56
N LYS A 156 6.42 -33.31 -7.60
CA LYS A 156 5.48 -32.18 -7.54
C LYS A 156 5.63 -31.21 -8.71
N ARG A 157 6.80 -31.15 -9.35
CA ARG A 157 7.02 -30.34 -10.56
C ARG A 157 6.01 -30.67 -11.67
N ASN A 158 5.64 -31.94 -11.80
CA ASN A 158 4.70 -32.42 -12.83
C ASN A 158 3.30 -32.68 -12.25
N GLN A 159 3.22 -33.06 -10.97
CA GLN A 159 1.95 -33.47 -10.35
C GLN A 159 1.17 -32.33 -9.69
N LYS A 160 1.82 -31.23 -9.28
CA LYS A 160 1.12 -30.13 -8.61
C LYS A 160 0.34 -29.33 -9.65
N LEU A 161 -0.97 -29.26 -9.44
CA LEU A 161 -1.91 -28.56 -10.33
C LEU A 161 -2.32 -27.21 -9.72
N TYR A 162 -2.19 -26.15 -10.51
CA TYR A 162 -2.78 -24.84 -10.24
C TYR A 162 -4.07 -24.72 -11.04
N ARG A 163 -5.17 -24.40 -10.35
CA ARG A 163 -6.51 -24.34 -10.95
C ARG A 163 -7.08 -22.94 -10.78
N ARG A 164 -7.76 -22.46 -11.80
CA ARG A 164 -8.57 -21.23 -11.75
C ARG A 164 -9.85 -21.43 -12.55
N HIS A 165 -10.91 -20.76 -12.16
CA HIS A 165 -12.23 -20.87 -12.79
C HIS A 165 -12.71 -19.51 -13.26
N SER A 166 -13.33 -19.46 -14.44
CA SER A 166 -13.87 -18.21 -15.00
C SER A 166 -15.23 -17.82 -14.41
N GLY A 167 -15.96 -18.78 -13.83
CA GLY A 167 -17.34 -18.62 -13.38
C GLY A 167 -18.38 -19.21 -14.33
N ARG A 168 -18.01 -19.54 -15.57
CA ARG A 168 -18.90 -20.20 -16.57
C ARG A 168 -18.80 -21.73 -16.48
N PRO A 169 -19.86 -22.49 -16.84
CA PRO A 169 -19.79 -23.95 -16.95
C PRO A 169 -18.65 -24.38 -17.89
N GLY A 170 -17.86 -25.39 -17.48
CA GLY A 170 -16.68 -25.85 -18.23
C GLY A 170 -15.48 -24.89 -18.22
N GLY A 171 -15.55 -23.76 -17.52
CA GLY A 171 -14.53 -22.70 -17.52
C GLY A 171 -13.32 -22.94 -16.61
N MET A 172 -12.99 -24.20 -16.32
CA MET A 172 -11.85 -24.57 -15.46
C MET A 172 -10.57 -24.60 -16.29
N THR A 173 -9.56 -23.82 -15.88
CA THR A 173 -8.20 -23.90 -16.43
C THR A 173 -7.29 -24.55 -15.41
N VAL A 174 -6.51 -25.54 -15.85
CA VAL A 174 -5.54 -26.27 -15.03
C VAL A 174 -4.16 -26.13 -15.65
N GLU A 175 -3.17 -25.74 -14.86
CA GLU A 175 -1.77 -25.63 -15.26
C GLU A 175 -0.92 -26.48 -14.30
N THR A 176 0.07 -27.22 -14.80
CA THR A 176 1.05 -27.89 -13.94
C THR A 176 2.04 -26.87 -13.37
N PHE A 177 2.78 -27.25 -12.34
CA PHE A 177 3.81 -26.37 -11.76
C PHE A 177 4.86 -25.96 -12.79
N ASP A 178 5.35 -26.89 -13.61
CA ASP A 178 6.34 -26.59 -14.65
C ASP A 178 5.80 -25.62 -15.72
N GLN A 179 4.57 -25.84 -16.20
CA GLN A 179 3.91 -24.94 -17.15
C GLN A 179 3.74 -23.53 -16.59
N LEU A 180 3.34 -23.42 -15.31
CA LEU A 180 3.18 -22.13 -14.66
C LEU A 180 4.53 -21.42 -14.46
N GLN A 181 5.58 -22.17 -14.12
CA GLN A 181 6.92 -21.63 -13.89
C GLN A 181 7.56 -21.08 -15.16
N GLN A 182 7.32 -21.73 -16.31
CA GLN A 182 7.78 -21.22 -17.60
C GLN A 182 7.03 -19.95 -18.02
N ARG A 183 5.73 -19.86 -17.72
CA ARG A 183 4.88 -18.75 -18.14
C ARG A 183 4.99 -17.51 -17.23
N ILE A 184 4.74 -17.68 -15.93
CA ILE A 184 4.70 -16.60 -14.91
C ILE A 184 5.18 -17.20 -13.57
N PRO A 185 6.50 -17.29 -13.35
CA PRO A 185 7.07 -17.92 -12.15
C PRO A 185 6.72 -17.18 -10.85
N GLU A 186 6.51 -15.86 -10.91
CA GLU A 186 6.20 -15.03 -9.74
C GLU A 186 4.92 -15.48 -9.05
N ARG A 187 3.91 -15.88 -9.85
CA ARG A 187 2.60 -16.32 -9.38
C ARG A 187 2.70 -17.54 -8.46
N ILE A 188 3.72 -18.38 -8.61
CA ILE A 188 3.92 -19.56 -7.75
C ILE A 188 4.16 -19.14 -6.30
N ILE A 189 5.07 -18.18 -6.09
CA ILE A 189 5.44 -17.68 -4.77
C ILE A 189 4.31 -16.83 -4.21
N GLU A 190 3.75 -15.92 -5.02
CA GLU A 190 2.59 -15.12 -4.64
C GLU A 190 1.42 -15.99 -4.17
N HIS A 191 1.09 -17.04 -4.91
CA HIS A 191 -0.02 -17.93 -4.57
C HIS A 191 0.27 -18.71 -3.27
N ALA A 192 1.50 -19.17 -3.07
CA ALA A 192 1.90 -19.87 -1.85
C ALA A 192 1.82 -18.95 -0.61
N VAL A 193 2.41 -17.75 -0.68
CA VAL A 193 2.43 -16.76 0.42
C VAL A 193 1.02 -16.24 0.70
N ARG A 194 0.26 -15.88 -0.34
CA ARG A 194 -1.15 -15.47 -0.20
C ARG A 194 -1.97 -16.54 0.51
N GLY A 195 -1.67 -17.81 0.27
CA GLY A 195 -2.26 -18.95 0.96
C GLY A 195 -2.12 -18.88 2.48
N MET A 196 -0.94 -18.48 2.96
CA MET A 196 -0.54 -18.46 4.38
C MET A 196 -0.90 -17.16 5.11
N LEU A 197 -1.16 -16.06 4.39
CA LEU A 197 -1.63 -14.81 4.97
C LEU A 197 -3.11 -14.89 5.41
N PRO A 198 -3.52 -14.08 6.42
CA PRO A 198 -4.92 -14.03 6.86
C PRO A 198 -5.84 -13.62 5.69
N LYS A 199 -7.10 -14.05 5.72
CA LYS A 199 -8.08 -13.67 4.69
C LYS A 199 -8.90 -12.49 5.21
N GLY A 200 -9.07 -11.47 4.38
CA GLY A 200 -9.85 -10.28 4.75
C GLY A 200 -9.22 -9.00 4.22
N ARG A 201 -9.64 -7.86 4.79
CA ARG A 201 -9.13 -6.53 4.40
C ARG A 201 -7.63 -6.41 4.69
N LEU A 202 -7.24 -6.72 5.93
CA LEU A 202 -5.84 -6.67 6.37
C LEU A 202 -4.95 -7.62 5.56
N GLY A 203 -5.40 -8.86 5.33
CA GLY A 203 -4.63 -9.82 4.54
C GLY A 203 -4.37 -9.40 3.10
N ARG A 204 -5.33 -8.73 2.46
CA ARG A 204 -5.14 -8.17 1.12
C ARG A 204 -4.15 -7.01 1.12
N ALA A 205 -4.17 -6.17 2.15
CA ALA A 205 -3.18 -5.11 2.33
C ALA A 205 -1.78 -5.69 2.56
N LEU A 206 -1.63 -6.67 3.44
CA LEU A 206 -0.37 -7.37 3.72
C LEU A 206 0.24 -8.02 2.48
N PHE A 207 -0.59 -8.57 1.59
CA PHE A 207 -0.12 -9.18 0.35
C PHE A 207 0.63 -8.18 -0.53
N ASN A 208 0.28 -6.89 -0.48
CA ASN A 208 0.96 -5.85 -1.26
C ASN A 208 2.39 -5.58 -0.78
N HIS A 209 2.77 -6.03 0.42
CA HIS A 209 4.13 -5.89 0.98
C HIS A 209 5.09 -6.95 0.43
N LEU A 210 4.56 -7.98 -0.21
CA LEU A 210 5.36 -8.94 -0.97
C LEU A 210 5.69 -8.37 -2.35
N LYS A 211 6.97 -8.32 -2.70
CA LYS A 211 7.47 -8.00 -4.04
C LYS A 211 8.20 -9.22 -4.58
N VAL A 212 7.83 -9.70 -5.77
CA VAL A 212 8.42 -10.91 -6.36
C VAL A 212 8.97 -10.56 -7.74
N TYR A 213 10.22 -10.92 -7.98
CA TYR A 213 10.90 -10.74 -9.25
C TYR A 213 11.40 -12.08 -9.78
N LYS A 214 11.24 -12.27 -11.09
CA LYS A 214 11.75 -13.46 -11.78
C LYS A 214 13.28 -13.54 -11.75
N GLY A 215 13.94 -12.43 -12.06
CA GLY A 215 15.40 -12.33 -12.16
C GLY A 215 16.10 -12.11 -10.82
N PRO A 216 17.44 -11.99 -10.84
CA PRO A 216 18.24 -11.74 -9.65
C PRO A 216 18.12 -10.29 -9.14
N ASP A 217 17.81 -9.35 -10.02
CA ASP A 217 17.83 -7.93 -9.70
C ASP A 217 16.44 -7.40 -9.29
N HIS A 218 16.44 -6.35 -8.47
CA HIS A 218 15.24 -5.63 -8.06
C HIS A 218 15.45 -4.09 -8.10
N PRO A 219 14.41 -3.30 -8.42
CA PRO A 219 14.51 -1.83 -8.50
C PRO A 219 14.50 -1.13 -7.12
N HIS A 220 14.52 -1.88 -6.01
CA HIS A 220 14.30 -1.39 -4.65
C HIS A 220 15.59 -1.12 -3.86
N GLU A 221 16.63 -0.60 -4.53
CA GLU A 221 17.92 -0.31 -3.87
C GLU A 221 17.82 0.85 -2.87
N ALA A 222 16.98 1.84 -3.15
CA ALA A 222 16.79 3.02 -2.29
C ALA A 222 16.27 2.67 -0.89
N GLN A 223 15.58 1.54 -0.76
CA GLN A 223 15.00 1.07 0.49
C GLN A 223 16.03 0.35 1.40
N LYS A 224 17.26 0.11 0.93
CA LYS A 224 18.34 -0.57 1.66
C LYS A 224 17.88 -1.89 2.32
N PRO A 225 17.43 -2.88 1.52
CA PRO A 225 16.92 -4.13 2.05
C PRO A 225 18.00 -4.93 2.79
N LEU A 226 17.58 -5.60 3.86
CA LEU A 226 18.41 -6.51 4.66
C LEU A 226 18.17 -7.96 4.23
N ASP A 227 19.14 -8.84 4.45
CA ASP A 227 18.92 -10.27 4.19
C ASP A 227 17.90 -10.86 5.18
N LEU A 228 16.95 -11.66 4.69
CA LEU A 228 15.94 -12.28 5.54
C LEU A 228 16.57 -13.39 6.42
N PRO A 229 16.43 -13.32 7.77
CA PRO A 229 16.94 -14.35 8.64
C PRO A 229 16.09 -15.63 8.56
N ILE A 230 16.65 -16.73 8.06
CA ILE A 230 15.97 -18.01 7.96
C ILE A 230 16.48 -18.97 9.04
N ARG A 231 15.57 -19.37 9.95
CA ARG A 231 15.88 -20.33 11.04
C ARG A 231 15.75 -21.81 10.63
N ASP A 232 14.98 -22.11 9.58
CA ASP A 232 14.69 -23.49 9.17
C ASP A 232 15.89 -24.13 8.46
N LYS A 233 16.48 -25.15 9.07
CA LYS A 233 17.62 -25.90 8.53
C LYS A 233 17.28 -26.68 7.25
N ARG A 234 16.01 -27.04 7.02
CA ARG A 234 15.57 -27.87 5.89
C ARG A 234 15.13 -27.05 4.69
N ILE A 235 15.42 -25.75 4.66
CA ILE A 235 14.96 -24.88 3.56
C ILE A 235 15.72 -25.12 2.26
N HIS A 236 16.99 -25.50 2.35
CA HIS A 236 17.83 -25.79 1.20
C HIS A 236 17.54 -27.19 0.68
N LEU A 237 17.28 -27.29 -0.62
CA LEU A 237 17.23 -28.58 -1.28
C LEU A 237 18.66 -29.04 -1.58
N GLN A 238 19.15 -30.04 -0.84
CA GLN A 238 20.38 -30.73 -1.22
C GLN A 238 20.05 -31.64 -2.42
N LYS A 239 20.81 -31.49 -3.51
CA LYS A 239 20.71 -32.32 -4.71
C LYS A 239 21.62 -33.53 -4.60
#